data_AF-C5TD18-F1
#
_entry.id   AF-C5TD18-F1
#
_cell.length_a   1.000
_cell.length_b   1.000
_cell.length_c   1.000
_cell.angle_alpha   90.00
_cell.angle_beta   90.00
_cell.angle_gamma   90.00
#
_symmetry.space_group_name_H-M   'P 1'
#
loop_
_entity.id
_entity.type
_entity.pdbx_description
1 polymer ?
#
loop_
_entity_poly.entity_id
_entity_poly.type
_entity_poly.pdbx_seq_one_letter_code
_entity_poly.pdbx_strand_id
1 'polypeptide(L)'
;MKTLFYGASSLDGFIATPDHQLDWLLQFGDVAGSSYAAFIRDVGAIAMGSHTYEWMLRHGVASGQPWPYEQPVWVFTSRTLPGAPGA
;
A
#
# COMPACT_ATOMS: atom_id res chain seq x y z
N MET A 1 -23.06 -0.43 2.62
CA MET A 1 -21.75 -0.64 1.98
C MET A 1 -21.04 0.70 1.89
N LYS A 2 -19.75 0.78 2.26
CA LYS A 2 -18.94 2.01 2.21
C LYS A 2 -17.66 1.74 1.42
N THR A 3 -17.21 2.74 0.68
CA THR A 3 -15.87 2.77 0.06
C THR A 3 -15.05 3.81 0.80
N LEU A 4 -13.89 3.41 1.31
CA LEU A 4 -13.03 4.27 2.12
C LEU A 4 -11.68 4.42 1.43
N PHE A 5 -11.15 5.64 1.43
CA PHE A 5 -9.77 5.91 1.07
C PHE A 5 -8.97 6.15 2.36
N TYR A 6 -7.89 5.39 2.54
CA TYR A 6 -6.96 5.55 3.65
C TYR A 6 -5.55 5.64 3.08
N GLY A 7 -4.84 6.72 3.38
CA GLY A 7 -3.50 6.95 2.88
C GLY A 7 -2.82 8.11 3.61
N ALA A 8 -1.51 8.23 3.41
CA ALA A 8 -0.73 9.38 3.85
C ALA A 8 -0.54 10.36 2.69
N SER A 9 -0.45 11.64 3.00
CA SER A 9 -0.07 12.69 2.07
C SER A 9 0.84 13.71 2.74
N SER A 10 1.65 14.39 1.94
CA SER A 10 2.32 15.61 2.35
C SER A 10 1.29 16.70 2.68
N LEU A 11 1.74 17.78 3.31
CA LEU A 11 0.89 18.92 3.68
C LEU A 11 0.25 19.59 2.47
N ASP A 12 0.95 19.62 1.33
CA ASP A 12 0.50 20.14 0.05
C ASP A 12 -0.27 19.11 -0.81
N GLY A 13 -0.56 17.93 -0.26
CA GLY A 13 -1.52 16.98 -0.83
C GLY A 13 -0.95 15.95 -1.80
N PHE A 14 0.36 15.74 -1.84
CA PHE A 14 1.01 14.71 -2.67
C PHE A 14 1.26 13.42 -1.88
N ILE A 15 1.15 12.27 -2.54
CA ILE A 15 1.40 10.95 -1.91
C ILE A 15 2.85 10.49 -2.12
N ALA A 16 3.41 10.75 -3.29
CA ALA A 16 4.76 10.34 -3.67
C ALA A 16 5.51 11.52 -4.33
N THR A 17 6.83 11.44 -4.29
CA THR A 17 7.68 12.38 -5.04
C THR A 17 7.53 12.16 -6.56
N PRO A 18 7.99 13.11 -7.40
CA PRO A 18 8.02 12.94 -8.86
C PRO A 18 8.77 11.68 -9.32
N ASP A 19 9.77 11.25 -8.55
CA ASP A 19 10.55 10.04 -8.81
C ASP A 19 9.93 8.77 -8.21
N HIS A 20 8.66 8.83 -7.81
CA HIS A 20 7.88 7.73 -7.20
C HIS A 20 8.42 7.21 -5.87
N GLN A 21 9.09 8.06 -5.09
CA GLN A 21 9.64 7.69 -3.78
C GLN A 21 8.72 8.06 -2.63
N LEU A 22 8.83 7.28 -1.55
CA LEU A 22 8.12 7.49 -0.28
C LEU A 22 9.07 7.80 0.88
N ASP A 23 10.35 8.11 0.63
CA ASP A 23 11.35 8.37 1.68
C ASP A 23 10.92 9.51 2.62
N TRP A 24 10.22 10.52 2.08
CA TRP A 24 9.64 11.61 2.84
C TRP A 24 8.68 11.13 3.95
N LEU A 25 8.01 9.99 3.74
CA LEU A 25 7.08 9.37 4.68
C LEU A 25 7.80 8.32 5.55
N LEU A 26 8.65 7.48 4.95
CA LEU A 26 9.27 6.35 5.62
C LEU A 26 10.27 6.77 6.72
N GLN A 27 10.79 8.01 6.66
CA GLN A 27 11.65 8.56 7.70
C GLN A 27 11.00 8.66 9.09
N PHE A 28 9.67 8.62 9.17
CA PHE A 28 8.93 8.72 10.44
C PHE A 28 8.81 7.40 11.21
N GLY A 29 9.36 6.31 10.67
CA GLY A 29 9.41 5.00 11.33
C GLY A 29 8.13 4.18 11.16
N ASP A 30 7.89 3.28 12.11
CA ASP A 30 6.85 2.25 12.02
C ASP A 30 5.44 2.83 12.18
N VAL A 31 4.50 2.20 11.48
CA VAL A 31 3.05 2.39 11.55
C VAL A 31 2.50 1.95 12.92
N ALA A 32 3.30 1.22 13.72
CA ALA A 32 3.01 0.82 15.09
C ALA A 32 2.73 2.03 16.00
N GLY A 33 1.44 2.35 16.17
CA GLY A 33 0.95 3.53 16.90
C GLY A 33 0.00 4.41 16.09
N SER A 34 -0.11 4.16 14.78
CA SER A 34 -1.10 4.80 13.92
C SER A 34 -2.48 4.16 14.04
N SER A 35 -3.48 4.80 13.41
CA SER A 35 -4.83 4.27 13.29
C SER A 35 -4.98 3.10 12.30
N TYR A 36 -3.91 2.75 11.56
CA TYR A 36 -4.00 1.81 10.45
C TYR A 36 -4.40 0.40 10.87
N ALA A 37 -3.81 -0.13 11.94
CA ALA A 37 -4.13 -1.46 12.44
C ALA A 37 -5.60 -1.60 12.86
N ALA A 38 -6.18 -0.54 13.44
CA ALA A 38 -7.60 -0.52 13.76
C ALA A 38 -8.47 -0.42 12.51
N PHE A 39 -8.07 0.43 11.55
CA PHE A 39 -8.77 0.63 10.28
C PHE A 39 -8.85 -0.66 9.46
N ILE A 40 -7.73 -1.35 9.24
CA ILE A 40 -7.67 -2.46 8.30
C ILE A 40 -8.45 -3.70 8.77
N ARG A 41 -8.62 -3.89 10.09
CA ARG A 41 -9.42 -5.00 10.65
C ARG A 41 -10.87 -4.99 10.17
N ASP A 42 -11.43 -3.82 9.91
CA ASP A 42 -12.82 -3.66 9.49
C ASP A 42 -12.96 -3.61 7.96
N VAL A 43 -11.86 -3.71 7.22
CA VAL A 43 -11.83 -3.74 5.75
C VAL A 43 -11.98 -5.18 5.28
N GLY A 44 -12.98 -5.45 4.45
CA GLY A 44 -13.22 -6.78 3.88
C GLY A 44 -12.52 -7.05 2.55
N ALA A 45 -12.11 -6.01 1.83
CA ALA A 45 -11.45 -6.10 0.53
C ALA A 45 -10.67 -4.81 0.24
N ILE A 46 -9.56 -4.94 -0.49
CA ILE A 46 -8.72 -3.80 -0.88
C ILE A 46 -8.74 -3.68 -2.41
N ALA A 47 -8.83 -2.46 -2.91
CA ALA A 47 -8.62 -2.14 -4.31
C ALA A 47 -7.48 -1.13 -4.44
N MET A 48 -6.54 -1.38 -5.35
CA MET A 48 -5.42 -0.46 -5.61
C MET A 48 -5.05 -0.41 -7.09
N GLY A 49 -4.29 0.61 -7.48
CA GLY A 49 -3.73 0.71 -8.81
C GLY A 49 -2.43 -0.08 -8.97
N SER A 50 -2.06 -0.36 -10.23
CA SER A 50 -0.80 -1.04 -10.56
C SER A 50 0.46 -0.39 -9.99
N HIS A 51 0.55 0.95 -9.98
CA HIS A 51 1.71 1.65 -9.43
C HIS A 51 1.90 1.38 -7.93
N THR A 52 0.82 1.37 -7.14
CA THR A 52 0.87 1.02 -5.71
C THR A 52 1.33 -0.42 -5.53
N TYR A 53 0.75 -1.34 -6.30
CA TYR A 53 1.09 -2.77 -6.25
C TYR A 53 2.56 -3.03 -6.59
N GLU A 54 3.06 -2.48 -7.71
CA GLU A 54 4.46 -2.62 -8.11
C GLU A 54 5.43 -1.95 -7.14
N TRP A 55 5.03 -0.86 -6.49
CA TRP A 55 5.82 -0.24 -5.42
C TRP A 55 5.96 -1.20 -4.23
N MET A 56 4.87 -1.82 -3.79
CA MET A 56 4.87 -2.80 -2.70
C MET A 56 5.72 -4.04 -3.02
N LEU A 57 5.63 -4.54 -4.25
CA LEU A 57 6.46 -5.67 -4.69
C LEU A 57 7.96 -5.33 -4.65
N ARG A 58 8.34 -4.14 -5.15
CA ARG A 58 9.75 -3.74 -5.25
C ARG A 58 10.38 -3.39 -3.90
N HIS A 59 9.64 -2.74 -3.00
CA HIS A 59 10.20 -2.18 -1.77
C HIS A 59 9.88 -3.00 -0.51
N GLY A 60 8.80 -3.79 -0.53
CA GLY A 60 8.46 -4.71 0.56
C GLY A 60 8.87 -6.13 0.24
N VAL A 61 8.17 -6.75 -0.71
CA VAL A 61 8.26 -8.18 -0.98
C VAL A 61 9.66 -8.60 -1.48
N ALA A 62 10.22 -7.86 -2.43
CA ALA A 62 11.58 -8.13 -2.92
C ALA A 62 12.66 -7.93 -1.83
N SER A 63 12.35 -7.14 -0.80
CA SER A 63 13.19 -6.91 0.39
C SER A 63 13.02 -8.01 1.46
N GLY A 64 12.24 -9.05 1.17
CA GLY A 64 11.97 -10.17 2.06
C GLY A 64 10.83 -9.95 3.06
N GLN A 65 10.11 -8.83 2.97
CA GLN A 65 8.91 -8.64 3.78
C GLN A 65 7.76 -9.50 3.23
N PRO A 66 6.93 -10.12 4.09
CA PRO A 66 5.76 -10.84 3.62
C PRO A 66 4.75 -9.88 2.98
N TRP A 67 3.86 -10.42 2.16
CA TRP A 67 2.68 -9.67 1.70
C TRP A 67 1.88 -9.21 2.94
N PRO A 68 1.55 -7.91 3.07
CA PRO A 68 1.09 -7.36 4.35
C PRO A 68 -0.43 -7.46 4.57
N TYR A 69 -1.19 -8.01 3.62
CA TYR A 69 -2.65 -8.06 3.70
C TYR A 69 -3.15 -9.49 3.77
N GLU A 70 -4.07 -9.74 4.71
CA GLU A 70 -4.85 -10.98 4.76
C GLU A 70 -6.14 -10.86 3.93
N GLN A 71 -6.61 -9.63 3.70
CA GLN A 71 -7.76 -9.34 2.86
C GLN A 71 -7.47 -9.61 1.38
N PRO A 72 -8.48 -10.02 0.60
CA PRO A 72 -8.33 -10.10 -0.84
C PRO A 72 -8.06 -8.71 -1.44
N VAL A 73 -7.09 -8.66 -2.35
CA VAL A 73 -6.63 -7.43 -3.02
C VAL A 73 -6.92 -7.50 -4.52
N TRP A 74 -7.66 -6.52 -5.03
CA TRP A 74 -7.85 -6.31 -6.46
C TRP A 74 -6.92 -5.20 -6.96
N VAL A 75 -6.13 -5.53 -7.98
CA VAL A 75 -5.25 -4.58 -8.64
C VAL A 75 -5.86 -4.16 -9.97
N PHE A 76 -6.15 -2.87 -10.12
CA PHE A 76 -6.63 -2.31 -11.38
C PHE A 76 -5.45 -2.07 -12.31
N THR A 77 -5.39 -2.88 -13.37
CA THR A 77 -4.34 -2.86 -14.37
C THR A 77 -4.85 -3.41 -15.69
N SER A 78 -4.33 -2.89 -16.81
CA SER A 78 -4.47 -3.48 -18.15
C SER A 78 -3.29 -4.38 -18.53
N ARG A 79 -2.26 -4.43 -17.68
CA ARG A 79 -1.01 -5.19 -17.87
C ARG A 79 -1.05 -6.48 -17.07
N THR A 80 -0.38 -7.52 -17.55
CA THR A 80 -0.03 -8.70 -16.75
C THR A 80 1.09 -8.33 -15.78
N LEU A 81 0.85 -8.46 -14.47
CA LEU A 81 1.81 -8.17 -13.42
C LEU A 81 2.22 -9.46 -12.69
N PRO A 82 3.45 -9.55 -12.15
CA PRO A 82 3.86 -10.68 -11.34
C PRO A 82 2.97 -10.80 -10.09
N GLY A 83 2.68 -12.03 -9.66
CA GLY A 83 1.97 -12.30 -8.41
C GLY A 83 2.84 -12.01 -7.19
N ALA A 84 2.22 -11.59 -6.09
CA ALA A 84 2.86 -11.46 -4.79
C ALA A 84 2.87 -12.83 -4.09
N PRO A 85 4.04 -13.39 -3.72
CA PRO A 85 4.09 -14.60 -2.90
C PRO A 85 3.34 -14.38 -1.57
N GLY A 86 2.41 -15.28 -1.26
CA GLY A 86 1.59 -15.21 -0.04
C GLY A 86 0.35 -14.33 -0.12
N ALA A 87 0.03 -13.77 -1.30
CA ALA A 87 -1.26 -13.14 -1.59
C ALA A 87 -2.31 -14.14 -2.11
#